data_AF-A0A378R0P4-F1
#
_entry.id   AF-A0A378R0P4-F1
#
_cell.length_a   1.000
_cell.length_b   1.000
_cell.length_c   1.000
_cell.angle_alpha   90.00
_cell.angle_beta   90.00
_cell.angle_gamma   90.00
#
_symmetry.space_group_name_H-M   'P 1'
#
loop_
_entity.id
_entity.type
_entity.pdbx_description
1 polymer ?
#
loop_
_entity_poly.entity_id
_entity_poly.type
_entity_poly.pdbx_seq_one_letter_code
_entity_poly.pdbx_strand_id
1 'polypeptide(L)' 'MSQTNQTVTEIQVTLLKNHTRAGQSYQANDTLSVSQTTADWLIKNDIAELKADDKAEPTKPKTKEKELLNDNRS' A
#
# COMPACT_ATOMS: atom_id res chain seq x y z
N MET A 1 -18.23 -8.74 23.44
CA MET A 1 -18.41 -7.81 22.31
C MET A 1 -17.51 -8.31 21.19
N SER A 2 -18.08 -8.92 20.16
CA SER A 2 -17.33 -9.57 19.08
C SER A 2 -16.81 -8.49 18.13
N GLN A 3 -15.52 -8.20 18.23
CA GLN A 3 -14.82 -7.31 17.31
C GLN A 3 -14.69 -8.06 15.98
N THR A 4 -15.59 -7.77 15.03
CA THR A 4 -15.47 -8.27 13.66
C THR A 4 -14.19 -7.69 13.08
N ASN A 5 -13.17 -8.57 12.99
CA ASN A 5 -11.93 -8.35 12.28
C ASN A 5 -12.27 -8.25 10.79
N GLN A 6 -12.89 -7.15 10.38
CA GLN A 6 -13.08 -6.83 8.98
C GLN A 6 -11.69 -6.66 8.41
N THR A 7 -11.30 -7.55 7.51
CA THR A 7 -10.16 -7.40 6.61
C THR A 7 -10.47 -6.21 5.71
N VAL A 8 -10.43 -5.01 6.27
CA VAL A 8 -10.57 -3.77 5.52
C VAL A 8 -9.29 -3.69 4.71
N THR A 9 -9.39 -3.90 3.40
CA THR A 9 -8.27 -3.65 2.50
C THR A 9 -7.94 -2.17 2.59
N GLU A 10 -6.88 -1.85 3.33
CA GLU A 10 -6.34 -0.52 3.48
C GLU A 10 -5.51 -0.19 2.24
N ILE A 11 -5.89 0.89 1.57
CA ILE A 11 -5.24 1.45 0.39
C ILE A 11 -4.53 2.72 0.83
N GLN A 12 -3.27 2.85 0.41
CA GLN A 12 -2.49 4.06 0.63
C GLN A 12 -2.80 5.08 -0.47
N VAL A 13 -3.23 6.26 -0.06
CA VAL A 13 -3.48 7.41 -0.94
C VAL A 13 -2.66 8.60 -0.47
N THR A 14 -2.17 9.41 -1.40
CA THR A 14 -1.47 10.65 -1.12
C THR A 14 -2.43 11.81 -1.35
N LEU A 15 -2.62 12.67 -0.36
CA LEU A 15 -3.52 13.81 -0.48
C LEU A 15 -2.95 14.86 -1.44
N LEU A 16 -3.77 15.36 -2.35
CA LEU A 16 -3.42 16.46 -3.25
C LEU A 16 -3.60 17.82 -2.59
N LYS A 17 -4.51 17.90 -1.61
CA LYS A 17 -4.91 19.11 -0.89
C LYS A 17 -5.21 18.81 0.57
N ASN A 18 -5.19 19.83 1.42
CA ASN A 18 -5.53 19.69 2.82
C ASN A 18 -6.95 19.11 2.98
N HIS A 19 -7.09 18.09 3.82
CA HIS A 19 -8.34 17.39 4.04
C HIS A 19 -8.58 17.15 5.53
N THR A 20 -9.80 17.42 6.00
CA THR A 20 -10.18 17.14 7.39
C THR A 20 -11.15 15.98 7.43
N ARG A 21 -10.77 14.90 8.10
CA ARG A 21 -11.60 13.70 8.29
C ARG A 21 -11.73 13.40 9.78
N ALA A 22 -12.96 13.28 10.26
CA ALA A 22 -13.28 12.93 11.65
C ALA A 22 -12.53 13.79 12.71
N GLY A 23 -12.34 15.08 12.44
CA GLY A 23 -11.64 16.01 13.34
C GLY A 23 -10.12 15.98 13.24
N GLN A 24 -9.53 15.08 12.44
CA GLN A 24 -8.11 15.11 12.09
C GLN A 24 -7.93 15.87 10.78
N SER A 25 -6.99 16.81 10.77
CA SER A 25 -6.61 17.55 9.56
C SER A 25 -5.31 16.99 9.01
N TYR A 26 -5.33 16.69 7.73
CA TYR A 26 -4.22 16.15 6.97
C TYR A 26 -3.81 17.18 5.93
N GLN A 27 -2.51 17.27 5.66
CA GLN A 27 -1.96 18.24 4.73
C GLN A 27 -1.89 17.67 3.32
N ALA A 28 -1.80 18.55 2.32
CA ALA A 28 -1.39 18.13 0.98
C ALA A 28 -0.04 17.40 1.05
N ASN A 29 0.13 16.37 0.22
CA ASN A 29 1.24 15.41 0.16
C ASN A 29 1.33 14.43 1.34
N ASP A 30 0.40 14.49 2.30
CA ASP A 30 0.32 13.51 3.37
C ASP A 30 -0.23 12.17 2.84
N THR A 31 0.30 11.06 3.33
CA THR A 31 -0.12 9.72 2.87
C THR A 31 -1.00 9.07 3.92
N LEU A 32 -2.21 8.68 3.51
CA LEU A 32 -3.21 8.07 4.38
C LEU A 32 -3.51 6.64 3.98
N SER A 33 -3.55 5.75 4.97
CA SER A 33 -4.15 4.42 4.84
C SER A 33 -5.64 4.52 5.09
N VAL A 34 -6.44 4.24 4.06
CA VAL A 34 -7.90 4.31 4.13
C VAL A 34 -8.53 3.07 3.49
N SER A 35 -9.79 2.77 3.81
CA SER A 35 -10.51 1.68 3.15
C SER A 35 -10.65 1.94 1.64
N GLN A 36 -10.71 0.89 0.83
CA GLN A 36 -10.89 0.98 -0.62
C GLN A 36 -12.02 1.93 -1.05
N THR A 37 -13.19 1.87 -0.40
CA THR A 37 -14.33 2.78 -0.70
C THR A 37 -13.99 4.25 -0.41
N THR A 38 -13.19 4.50 0.63
CA THR A 38 -12.75 5.87 0.96
C THR A 38 -11.70 6.34 -0.05
N ALA A 39 -10.75 5.47 -0.42
CA ALA A 39 -9.75 5.79 -1.43
C ALA A 39 -10.41 6.16 -2.76
N ASP A 40 -11.35 5.35 -3.26
CA ASP A 40 -12.10 5.61 -4.49
C ASP A 40 -12.82 6.97 -4.44
N TRP A 41 -13.50 7.26 -3.33
CA TRP A 41 -14.15 8.56 -3.13
C TRP A 41 -13.16 9.72 -3.16
N LEU A 42 -12.00 9.59 -2.51
CA LEU A 42 -10.97 10.64 -2.49
C LEU A 42 -10.39 10.89 -3.88
N ILE A 43 -10.14 9.83 -4.66
CA ILE A 43 -9.60 9.91 -6.02
C ILE A 43 -10.64 10.51 -6.97
N LYS A 44 -11.89 10.05 -6.89
CA LYS A 44 -13.00 10.56 -7.73
C LYS A 44 -13.28 12.05 -7.52
N ASN A 45 -13.01 12.57 -6.33
CA ASN A 45 -13.19 13.98 -5.98
C ASN A 45 -11.90 14.82 -6.12
N ASP A 46 -10.83 14.25 -6.69
CA ASP A 46 -9.55 14.93 -6.89
C ASP A 46 -8.98 15.47 -5.54
N ILE A 47 -9.16 14.71 -4.46
CA ILE A 47 -8.71 15.04 -3.10
C ILE A 47 -7.40 14.30 -2.80
N ALA A 48 -7.26 13.07 -3.29
CA ALA A 48 -6.08 12.24 -3.12
C ALA A 48 -5.80 11.48 -4.41
N GLU A 49 -4.56 11.09 -4.62
CA GLU A 49 -4.13 10.15 -5.65
C GLU A 49 -3.76 8.81 -5.02
N LEU A 50 -3.90 7.70 -5.76
CA LEU A 50 -3.28 6.44 -5.33
C LEU A 50 -1.80 6.70 -5.27
N LYS A 51 -1.18 6.36 -4.14
CA LYS A 51 0.27 6.28 -4.11
C LYS A 51 0.63 5.26 -5.17
N ALA A 52 1.27 5.70 -6.25
CA ALA A 52 1.96 4.80 -7.14
C ALA A 52 3.05 4.17 -6.28
N ASP A 53 2.73 3.07 -5.61
CA ASP A 53 3.74 2.18 -5.11
C ASP A 53 4.46 1.75 -6.39
N ASP A 54 5.62 2.38 -6.53
CA ASP A 54 6.62 2.13 -7.55
C ASP A 54 6.52 0.66 -7.88
N LYS A 55 6.08 0.38 -9.12
CA LYS A 55 6.22 -0.88 -9.81
C LYS A 55 6.66 -1.97 -8.82
N ALA A 56 5.71 -2.73 -8.30
CA ALA A 56 6.02 -4.14 -8.17
C ALA A 56 6.36 -4.60 -9.61
N GLU A 57 7.60 -4.35 -10.05
CA GLU A 57 8.32 -5.39 -10.76
C GLU A 57 8.00 -6.62 -9.94
N PRO A 58 7.41 -7.66 -10.54
CA PRO A 58 7.25 -8.89 -9.83
C PRO A 58 8.67 -9.26 -9.44
N THR A 59 9.05 -9.06 -8.18
CA THR A 59 10.22 -9.70 -7.60
C THR A 59 9.81 -11.16 -7.56
N LYS A 60 9.98 -11.77 -8.73
CA LYS A 60 10.09 -13.17 -9.03
C LYS A 60 10.69 -13.79 -7.78
N PRO A 61 10.07 -14.84 -7.22
CA PRO A 61 10.55 -15.42 -5.98
C PRO A 61 12.05 -15.63 -6.11
N LYS A 62 12.83 -15.02 -5.21
CA LYS A 62 14.26 -15.27 -5.12
C LYS A 62 14.45 -16.68 -4.53
N THR A 63 14.04 -17.68 -5.29
CA THR A 63 14.42 -19.07 -5.11
C THR A 63 15.57 -19.34 -6.07
N LYS A 64 16.74 -18.80 -5.76
CA LYS A 64 18.00 -19.51 -5.99
C LYS A 64 19.17 -18.78 -5.37
N GLU A 65 20.09 -19.60 -4.87
CA GLU A 65 21.52 -19.32 -4.68
C GLU A 65 21.95 -18.66 -3.37
N LYS A 66 22.04 -19.49 -2.33
CA LYS A 66 23.29 -19.97 -1.66
C LYS A 66 22.96 -21.39 -1.17
N GLU A 67 23.71 -22.48 -1.23
CA GLU A 67 25.14 -22.81 -1.18
C GLU A 67 25.12 -24.37 -1.34
N LEU A 68 25.85 -25.05 -2.23
CA LEU A 68 27.23 -25.51 -2.15
C LEU A 68 27.50 -26.14 -3.53
N LEU A 69 28.42 -25.58 -4.33
CA LEU A 69 29.79 -26.07 -4.48
C LEU A 69 29.84 -27.47 -5.13
N ASN A 70 30.09 -27.47 -6.45
CA ASN A 70 30.55 -28.65 -7.18
C ASN A 70 31.84 -29.17 -6.54
N ASP A 71 31.93 -30.48 -6.26
CA ASP A 71 33.18 -31.21 -6.44
C ASP A 71 32.95 -32.70 -6.72
N ASN A 72 33.87 -33.25 -7.50
CA ASN A 72 33.76 -34.41 -8.37
C ASN A 72 33.51 -35.76 -7.68
N ARG A 73 32.59 -36.54 -8.26
CA ARG A 73 32.62 -38.01 -8.18
C ARG A 73 33.60 -38.50 -9.26
N SER A 74 34.80 -38.94 -8.87
CA SER A 74 35.55 -40.07 -9.46
C SER A 74 36.97 -40.17 -8.93
#